data_AF-A0A0Q7K5C3-F1
#
_entry.id   AF-A0A0Q7K5C3-F1
#
_cell.length_a   1.000
_cell.length_b   1.000
_cell.length_c   1.000
_cell.angle_alpha   90.00
_cell.angle_beta   90.00
_cell.angle_gamma   90.00
#
_symmetry.space_group_name_H-M   'P 1'
#
loop_
_entity.id
_entity.type
_entity.pdbx_description
1 polymer ?
#
loop_
_entity_poly.entity_id
_entity_poly.type
_entity_poly.pdbx_seq_one_letter_code
_entity_poly.pdbx_strand_id
1 'polypeptide(L)'
;MIRAYEEMVESIKAFDAAQGKDNGQLAVAVAEVEQVRQRYNSLLGEALENPELAADVANAQGMVTIMETKLQRLQDKLNAEKKPYPDGMAVAFMNVQGEIRRRIADGSLLHEEFQPLLDGMKEHMQAYMANLATVFDKMHQVNKRLVHIQHSTSSAVLRYTGKEERYGLLGPEQVTESDFKEWAWVDHYQYSNDLASIRKAALEETNPEAKLPPVRMQNVTTPKSENYQNAKQL
;
A
#
# COMPACT_ATOMS: atom_id res chain seq x y z
N MET A 1 -0.51 -6.54 -9.84
CA MET A 1 0.59 -7.48 -10.16
C MET A 1 1.66 -6.74 -10.98
N ILE A 2 2.95 -6.89 -10.67
CA ILE A 2 4.06 -6.18 -11.35
C ILE A 2 4.63 -7.10 -12.44
N ARG A 3 4.42 -6.78 -13.71
CA ARG A 3 4.70 -7.68 -14.84
C ARG A 3 6.20 -7.86 -15.08
N ALA A 4 6.98 -6.78 -15.01
CA ALA A 4 8.44 -6.84 -15.18
C ALA A 4 9.11 -7.75 -14.14
N TYR A 5 8.50 -7.91 -12.95
CA TYR A 5 9.01 -8.80 -11.93
C TYR A 5 8.83 -10.27 -12.32
N GLU A 6 7.67 -10.63 -12.88
CA GLU A 6 7.41 -11.99 -13.36
C GLU A 6 8.35 -12.35 -14.52
N GLU A 7 8.55 -11.43 -15.46
CA GLU A 7 9.48 -11.59 -16.58
C GLU A 7 10.93 -11.79 -16.08
N MET A 8 11.34 -11.05 -15.04
CA MET A 8 12.65 -11.23 -14.41
C MET A 8 12.78 -12.60 -13.72
N VAL A 9 11.76 -13.04 -12.98
CA VAL A 9 11.76 -14.35 -12.30
C VAL A 9 11.85 -15.50 -13.31
N GLU A 10 11.09 -15.44 -14.41
CA GLU A 10 11.16 -16.46 -15.45
C GLU A 10 12.54 -16.49 -16.14
N SER A 11 13.17 -15.33 -16.35
CA SER A 11 14.53 -15.26 -16.88
C SER A 11 15.56 -15.94 -15.95
N ILE A 12 15.45 -15.72 -14.63
CA ILE A 12 16.31 -16.38 -13.64
C ILE A 12 16.11 -17.89 -13.67
N LYS A 13 14.86 -18.37 -13.67
CA LYS A 13 14.56 -19.81 -13.74
C LYS A 13 15.14 -20.46 -14.99
N ALA A 14 15.00 -19.81 -16.15
CA ALA A 14 15.54 -20.31 -17.41
C ALA A 14 17.08 -20.41 -17.36
N PHE A 15 17.74 -19.43 -16.75
CA PHE A 15 19.18 -19.42 -16.56
C PHE A 15 19.66 -20.52 -15.62
N ASP A 16 18.99 -20.71 -14.47
CA ASP A 16 19.32 -21.78 -13.52
C ASP A 16 19.13 -23.17 -14.13
N ALA A 17 18.07 -23.35 -14.92
CA ALA A 17 17.83 -24.60 -15.65
C ALA A 17 18.94 -24.88 -16.68
N ALA A 18 19.42 -23.85 -17.38
CA ALA A 18 20.54 -23.97 -18.31
C ALA A 18 21.84 -24.37 -17.58
N GLN A 19 22.17 -23.71 -16.46
CA GLN A 19 23.33 -24.09 -15.64
C GLN A 19 23.21 -25.52 -15.10
N GLY A 20 22.02 -25.93 -14.67
CA GLY A 20 21.76 -27.29 -14.20
C GLY A 20 22.03 -28.34 -15.28
N LYS A 21 21.66 -28.04 -16.54
CA LYS A 21 21.94 -28.92 -17.69
C LYS A 21 23.43 -29.04 -17.96
N ASP A 22 24.17 -27.93 -17.94
CA ASP A 22 25.62 -27.91 -18.19
C ASP A 22 26.37 -28.68 -17.09
N ASN A 23 25.98 -28.49 -15.83
CA ASN A 23 26.51 -29.26 -14.70
C ASN A 23 26.20 -30.77 -14.84
N GLY A 24 25.00 -31.10 -15.33
CA GLY A 24 24.61 -32.49 -15.64
C GLY A 24 25.49 -33.13 -16.72
N GLN A 25 25.80 -32.39 -17.79
CA GLN A 25 26.70 -32.86 -18.85
C GLN A 25 28.11 -33.14 -18.33
N LEU A 26 28.63 -32.26 -17.45
CA LEU A 26 29.92 -32.49 -16.79
C LEU A 26 29.90 -33.73 -15.90
N ALA A 27 28.84 -33.91 -15.11
CA ALA A 27 28.72 -35.08 -14.23
C ALA A 27 28.71 -36.40 -15.02
N VAL A 28 27.99 -36.45 -16.16
CA VAL A 28 27.99 -37.62 -17.05
C VAL A 28 29.38 -37.86 -17.65
N ALA A 29 30.04 -36.83 -18.18
CA ALA A 29 31.37 -36.97 -18.76
C ALA A 29 32.43 -37.41 -17.74
N VAL A 30 32.35 -36.93 -16.50
CA VAL A 30 33.21 -37.38 -15.38
C VAL A 30 32.96 -38.86 -15.06
N ALA A 31 31.69 -39.29 -15.01
CA ALA A 31 31.35 -40.68 -14.75
C ALA A 31 31.85 -41.62 -15.88
N GLU A 32 31.76 -41.20 -17.14
CA GLU A 32 32.29 -41.96 -18.28
C GLU A 32 33.81 -42.12 -18.22
N VAL A 33 34.55 -41.05 -17.90
CA VAL A 33 36.01 -41.11 -17.69
C VAL A 33 36.35 -42.11 -16.57
N GLU A 34 35.60 -42.06 -15.46
CA GLU A 34 35.85 -42.93 -14.32
C GLU A 34 35.57 -44.41 -14.65
N GLN A 35 34.51 -44.72 -15.40
CA GLN A 35 34.24 -46.09 -15.87
C GLN A 35 35.38 -46.62 -16.75
N VAL A 36 35.90 -45.80 -17.66
CA VAL A 36 37.01 -46.22 -18.54
C VAL A 36 38.30 -46.39 -17.75
N ARG A 37 38.56 -45.53 -16.74
CA ARG A 37 39.69 -45.69 -15.80
C ARG A 37 39.59 -46.97 -14.98
N GLN A 38 38.41 -47.31 -14.47
CA GLN A 38 38.20 -48.55 -13.73
C GLN A 38 38.48 -49.78 -14.61
N ARG A 39 38.00 -49.76 -15.87
CA ARG A 39 38.28 -50.82 -16.84
C ARG A 39 39.77 -50.94 -17.15
N TYR A 40 40.46 -49.82 -17.33
CA TYR A 40 41.91 -49.80 -17.51
C TYR A 40 42.65 -50.40 -16.29
N ASN A 41 42.29 -49.98 -15.07
CA ASN A 41 42.91 -50.47 -13.84
C ASN A 41 42.69 -51.98 -13.64
N SER A 42 41.50 -52.50 -13.99
CA SER A 42 41.21 -53.94 -13.95
C SER A 42 42.11 -54.72 -14.91
N LEU A 43 42.18 -54.28 -16.18
CA LEU A 43 43.03 -54.91 -17.20
C LEU A 43 44.51 -54.83 -16.84
N LEU A 44 44.96 -53.73 -16.24
CA LEU A 44 46.32 -53.57 -15.75
C LEU A 44 46.63 -54.59 -14.64
N GLY A 45 45.69 -54.83 -13.72
CA GLY A 45 45.81 -55.85 -12.68
C GLY A 45 45.89 -57.27 -13.25
N GLU A 46 45.04 -57.60 -14.23
CA GLU A 46 45.03 -58.90 -14.91
C GLU A 46 46.30 -59.14 -15.75
N ALA A 47 46.83 -58.09 -16.38
CA ALA A 47 48.05 -58.18 -17.19
C ALA A 47 49.33 -58.47 -16.37
N LEU A 48 49.30 -58.27 -15.05
CA LEU A 48 50.39 -58.69 -14.15
C LEU A 48 50.51 -60.22 -14.08
N GLU A 49 49.40 -60.94 -14.31
CA GLU A 49 49.34 -62.40 -14.29
C GLU A 49 49.32 -63.00 -15.71
N ASN A 50 48.88 -62.24 -16.73
CA ASN A 50 48.87 -62.67 -18.13
C ASN A 50 49.50 -61.63 -19.08
N PRO A 51 50.76 -61.82 -19.52
CA PRO A 51 51.48 -60.91 -20.42
C PRO A 51 50.84 -60.73 -21.81
N GLU A 52 49.96 -61.63 -22.25
CA GLU A 52 49.30 -61.54 -23.57
C GLU A 52 48.31 -60.35 -23.64
N LEU A 53 47.88 -59.81 -22.49
CA LEU A 53 46.95 -58.69 -22.38
C LEU A 53 47.58 -57.31 -22.61
N ALA A 54 48.89 -57.23 -22.90
CA ALA A 54 49.61 -55.96 -23.06
C ALA A 54 49.00 -55.04 -24.13
N ALA A 55 48.50 -55.59 -25.23
CA ALA A 55 47.83 -54.83 -26.29
C ALA A 55 46.50 -54.22 -25.82
N ASP A 56 45.73 -54.96 -25.01
CA ASP A 56 44.44 -54.50 -24.48
C ASP A 56 44.62 -53.44 -23.40
N VAL A 57 45.66 -53.54 -22.57
CA VAL A 57 46.05 -52.49 -21.62
C VAL A 57 46.44 -51.20 -22.35
N ALA A 58 47.24 -51.28 -23.41
CA ALA A 58 47.62 -50.12 -24.21
C ALA A 58 46.39 -49.46 -24.88
N ASN A 59 45.46 -50.26 -25.40
CA ASN A 59 44.20 -49.78 -25.97
C ASN A 59 43.33 -49.09 -24.91
N ALA A 60 43.21 -49.67 -23.72
CA ALA A 60 42.44 -49.10 -22.61
C ALA A 60 43.05 -47.78 -22.11
N GLN A 61 44.38 -47.69 -22.00
CA GLN A 61 45.10 -46.45 -21.67
C GLN A 61 44.86 -45.35 -22.71
N GLY A 62 44.87 -45.72 -24.00
CA GLY A 62 44.51 -44.82 -25.09
C GLY A 62 43.09 -44.27 -24.94
N MET A 63 42.13 -45.12 -24.57
CA MET A 63 40.74 -44.70 -24.34
C MET A 63 40.59 -43.78 -23.12
N VAL A 64 41.31 -44.02 -22.02
CA VAL A 64 41.36 -43.08 -20.88
C VAL A 64 41.82 -41.71 -21.36
N THR A 65 42.93 -41.65 -22.09
CA THR A 65 43.52 -40.40 -22.59
C THR A 65 42.55 -39.64 -23.51
N ILE A 66 41.85 -40.36 -24.40
CA ILE A 66 40.85 -39.78 -25.30
C ILE A 66 39.68 -39.19 -24.50
N MET A 67 39.15 -39.91 -23.51
CA MET A 67 38.00 -39.46 -22.72
C MET A 67 38.35 -38.30 -21.79
N GLU A 68 39.54 -38.30 -21.19
CA GLU A 68 40.05 -37.16 -20.40
C GLU A 68 40.21 -35.91 -21.28
N THR A 69 40.72 -36.07 -22.50
CA THR A 69 40.82 -34.96 -23.47
C THR A 69 39.44 -34.42 -23.85
N LYS A 70 38.44 -35.29 -24.01
CA LYS A 70 37.06 -34.86 -24.28
C LYS A 70 36.45 -34.12 -23.08
N LEU A 71 36.67 -34.61 -21.86
CA LEU A 71 36.22 -33.94 -20.64
C LEU A 71 36.84 -32.55 -20.51
N GLN A 72 38.15 -32.41 -20.75
CA GLN A 72 38.84 -31.13 -20.69
C GLN A 72 38.26 -30.14 -21.72
N ARG A 73 38.05 -30.57 -22.97
CA ARG A 73 37.44 -29.72 -24.00
C ARG A 73 36.01 -29.29 -23.64
N LEU A 74 35.24 -30.18 -23.03
CA LEU A 74 33.89 -29.86 -22.54
C LEU A 74 33.95 -28.83 -21.41
N GLN A 75 34.87 -29.00 -20.46
CA GLN A 75 35.10 -28.03 -19.37
C GLN A 75 35.50 -26.67 -19.92
N ASP A 76 36.46 -26.60 -20.84
CA ASP A 76 36.93 -25.35 -21.43
C ASP A 76 35.79 -24.63 -22.17
N LYS A 77 34.98 -25.38 -22.93
CA LYS A 77 33.82 -24.83 -23.63
C LYS A 77 32.76 -24.29 -22.67
N LEU A 78 32.38 -25.08 -21.66
CA LEU A 78 31.36 -24.68 -20.70
C LEU A 78 31.84 -23.53 -19.82
N ASN A 79 33.12 -23.50 -19.44
CA ASN A 79 33.70 -22.39 -18.68
C ASN A 79 33.76 -21.09 -19.50
N ALA A 80 34.00 -21.16 -20.81
CA ALA A 80 33.97 -20.01 -21.71
C ALA A 80 32.54 -19.44 -21.88
N GLU A 81 31.53 -20.30 -21.83
CA GLU A 81 30.11 -19.93 -21.94
C GLU A 81 29.46 -19.60 -20.58
N LYS A 82 30.14 -19.92 -19.46
CA LYS A 82 29.63 -19.73 -18.10
C LYS A 82 29.52 -18.25 -17.75
N LYS A 83 28.29 -17.75 -17.74
CA LYS A 83 27.99 -16.41 -17.24
C LYS A 83 27.70 -16.45 -15.74
N PRO A 84 28.16 -15.46 -14.96
CA PRO A 84 27.84 -15.36 -13.54
C PRO A 84 26.39 -14.94 -13.27
N TYR A 85 25.72 -14.35 -14.26
CA TYR A 85 24.31 -13.93 -14.20
C TYR A 85 23.66 -13.94 -15.59
N PRO A 86 22.31 -14.01 -15.69
CA PRO A 86 21.60 -13.86 -16.95
C PRO A 86 21.88 -12.50 -17.61
N ASP A 87 21.94 -12.48 -18.94
CA ASP A 87 22.13 -11.24 -19.69
C ASP A 87 20.99 -10.25 -19.42
N GLY A 88 21.33 -8.98 -19.24
CA GLY A 88 20.33 -7.93 -19.07
C GLY A 88 19.68 -7.88 -17.69
N MET A 89 20.15 -8.64 -16.68
CA MET A 89 19.59 -8.59 -15.32
C MET A 89 19.57 -7.18 -14.71
N ALA A 90 20.59 -6.36 -14.99
CA ALA A 90 20.60 -4.97 -14.54
C ALA A 90 19.45 -4.16 -15.16
N VAL A 91 19.12 -4.41 -16.44
CA VAL A 91 18.02 -3.77 -17.15
C VAL A 91 16.67 -4.31 -16.65
N ALA A 92 16.55 -5.62 -16.44
CA ALA A 92 15.35 -6.23 -15.86
C ALA A 92 15.04 -5.65 -14.47
N PHE A 93 16.06 -5.53 -13.62
CA PHE A 93 15.93 -4.90 -12.31
C PHE A 93 15.47 -3.44 -12.42
N MET A 94 16.09 -2.65 -13.31
CA MET A 94 15.69 -1.26 -13.56
C MET A 94 14.24 -1.16 -14.05
N ASN A 95 13.78 -2.10 -14.88
CA ASN A 95 12.40 -2.15 -15.35
C ASN A 95 11.42 -2.45 -14.21
N VAL A 96 11.73 -3.41 -13.33
CA VAL A 96 10.93 -3.69 -12.13
C VAL A 96 10.82 -2.44 -11.26
N GLN A 97 11.96 -1.79 -11.00
CA GLN A 97 12.00 -0.59 -10.17
C GLN A 97 11.21 0.57 -10.80
N GLY A 98 11.27 0.71 -12.12
CA GLY A 98 10.50 1.70 -12.88
C GLY A 98 8.99 1.43 -12.86
N GLU A 99 8.57 0.18 -13.00
CA GLU A 99 7.15 -0.20 -12.95
C GLU A 99 6.56 0.03 -11.56
N ILE A 100 7.29 -0.31 -10.49
CA ILE A 100 6.89 -0.01 -9.11
C ILE A 100 6.67 1.50 -8.93
N ARG A 101 7.66 2.32 -9.31
CA ARG A 101 7.55 3.77 -9.20
C ARG A 101 6.37 4.32 -9.99
N ARG A 102 6.12 3.79 -11.20
CA ARG A 102 4.98 4.20 -12.02
C ARG A 102 3.65 3.85 -11.34
N ARG A 103 3.49 2.61 -10.88
CA ARG A 103 2.27 2.13 -10.18
C ARG A 103 1.98 2.88 -8.89
N ILE A 104 3.01 3.38 -8.21
CA ILE A 104 2.85 4.28 -7.06
C ILE A 104 2.43 5.67 -7.53
N ALA A 105 3.11 6.24 -8.52
CA ALA A 105 2.87 7.60 -8.99
C ALA A 105 1.51 7.79 -9.67
N ASP A 106 1.03 6.79 -10.41
CA ASP A 106 -0.29 6.79 -11.04
C ASP A 106 -1.42 6.35 -10.10
N GLY A 107 -1.08 5.94 -8.87
CA GLY A 107 -2.04 5.55 -7.84
C GLY A 107 -2.71 4.19 -8.06
N SER A 108 -2.36 3.44 -9.10
CA SER A 108 -2.96 2.12 -9.38
C SER A 108 -2.71 1.13 -8.25
N LEU A 109 -1.52 1.14 -7.64
CA LEU A 109 -1.22 0.28 -6.50
C LEU A 109 -2.04 0.66 -5.26
N LEU A 110 -2.27 1.96 -5.05
CA LEU A 110 -3.11 2.44 -3.95
C LEU A 110 -4.57 2.05 -4.17
N HIS A 111 -5.05 2.15 -5.41
CA HIS A 111 -6.42 1.78 -5.74
C HIS A 111 -6.65 0.25 -5.66
N GLU A 112 -5.71 -0.57 -6.14
CA GLU A 112 -5.85 -2.04 -6.06
C GLU A 112 -5.89 -2.54 -4.59
N GLU A 113 -4.99 -2.05 -3.75
CA GLU A 113 -4.78 -2.61 -2.40
C GLU A 113 -5.58 -1.90 -1.31
N PHE A 114 -5.81 -0.59 -1.44
CA PHE A 114 -6.41 0.22 -0.37
C PHE A 114 -7.85 0.61 -0.66
N GLN A 115 -8.32 0.59 -1.91
CA GLN A 115 -9.68 1.03 -2.23
C GLN A 115 -10.76 0.29 -1.44
N PRO A 116 -10.72 -1.05 -1.24
CA PRO A 116 -11.72 -1.74 -0.43
C PRO A 116 -11.77 -1.23 1.03
N LEU A 117 -10.60 -0.91 1.60
CA LEU A 117 -10.49 -0.36 2.95
C LEU A 117 -11.00 1.09 3.00
N LEU A 118 -10.68 1.89 1.99
CA LEU A 118 -11.15 3.27 1.85
C LEU A 118 -12.66 3.34 1.62
N ASP A 119 -13.22 2.40 0.87
CA ASP A 119 -14.66 2.27 0.66
C ASP A 119 -15.36 1.92 1.98
N GLY A 120 -14.82 0.97 2.76
CA GLY A 120 -15.32 0.67 4.10
C GLY A 120 -15.24 1.88 5.06
N MET A 121 -14.13 2.64 5.01
CA MET A 121 -14.04 3.91 5.77
C MET A 121 -15.11 4.92 5.35
N LYS A 122 -15.40 5.02 4.05
CA LYS A 122 -16.42 5.93 3.52
C LYS A 122 -17.82 5.54 3.99
N GLU A 123 -18.15 4.25 4.03
CA GLU A 123 -19.41 3.75 4.57
C GLU A 123 -19.56 4.11 6.06
N HIS A 124 -18.51 3.88 6.87
CA HIS A 124 -18.52 4.27 8.28
C HIS A 124 -18.68 5.78 8.47
N MET A 125 -18.01 6.58 7.64
CA MET A 125 -18.17 8.03 7.64
C MET A 125 -19.61 8.43 7.32
N GLN A 126 -20.24 7.84 6.31
CA GLN A 126 -21.63 8.11 5.97
C GLN A 126 -22.60 7.73 7.10
N ALA A 127 -22.42 6.55 7.69
CA ALA A 127 -23.21 6.10 8.83
C ALA A 127 -23.05 7.03 10.04
N TYR A 128 -21.82 7.47 10.32
CA TYR A 128 -21.53 8.45 11.36
C TYR A 128 -22.26 9.78 11.11
N MET A 129 -22.20 10.31 9.88
CA MET A 129 -22.88 11.57 9.53
C MET A 129 -24.41 11.46 9.64
N ALA A 130 -24.99 10.31 9.26
CA ALA A 130 -26.42 10.06 9.43
C ALA A 130 -26.85 10.03 10.91
N ASN A 131 -26.03 9.43 11.77
CA ASN A 131 -26.27 9.43 13.22
C ASN A 131 -26.17 10.85 13.80
N LEU A 132 -25.17 11.64 13.39
CA LEU A 132 -25.01 13.03 13.81
C LEU A 132 -26.23 13.89 13.41
N ALA A 133 -26.72 13.73 12.18
CA ALA A 133 -27.94 14.40 11.72
C ALA A 133 -29.15 14.06 12.60
N THR A 134 -29.29 12.80 13.00
CA THR A 134 -30.35 12.35 13.92
C THR A 134 -30.23 12.99 15.30
N VAL A 135 -29.01 13.13 15.82
CA VAL A 135 -28.75 13.83 17.09
C VAL A 135 -29.19 15.29 17.00
N PHE A 136 -28.91 15.99 15.90
CA PHE A 136 -29.32 17.39 15.74
C PHE A 136 -30.83 17.57 15.58
N ASP A 137 -31.51 16.66 14.90
CA ASP A 137 -32.98 16.66 14.87
C ASP A 137 -33.55 16.50 16.29
N LYS A 138 -32.99 15.58 17.08
CA LYS A 138 -33.39 15.41 18.48
C LYS A 138 -33.06 16.61 19.35
N MET A 139 -31.89 17.23 19.19
CA MET A 139 -31.55 18.49 19.85
C MET A 139 -32.59 19.57 19.55
N HIS A 140 -32.99 19.72 18.29
CA HIS A 140 -34.00 20.71 17.90
C HIS A 140 -35.38 20.41 18.52
N GLN A 141 -35.80 19.14 18.56
CA GLN A 141 -37.03 18.72 19.22
C GLN A 141 -37.00 18.98 20.72
N VAL A 142 -35.87 18.72 21.39
CA VAL A 142 -35.66 19.03 22.81
C VAL A 142 -35.73 20.54 23.04
N ASN A 143 -35.05 21.35 22.23
CA ASN A 143 -35.07 22.80 22.37
C ASN A 143 -36.48 23.39 22.17
N LYS A 144 -37.27 22.85 21.23
CA LYS A 144 -38.69 23.23 21.09
C LYS A 144 -39.49 22.96 22.36
N ARG A 145 -39.29 21.80 22.98
CA ARG A 145 -39.94 21.44 24.25
C ARG A 145 -39.46 22.33 25.39
N LEU A 146 -38.15 22.60 25.48
CA LEU A 146 -37.58 23.49 26.49
C LEU A 146 -38.16 24.91 26.39
N VAL A 147 -38.23 25.48 25.19
CA VAL A 147 -38.86 26.80 24.98
C VAL A 147 -40.32 26.79 25.42
N HIS A 148 -41.08 25.74 25.09
CA HIS A 148 -42.48 25.64 25.53
C HIS A 148 -42.60 25.56 27.06
N ILE A 149 -41.76 24.75 27.72
CA ILE A 149 -41.72 24.62 29.18
C ILE A 149 -41.35 25.96 29.82
N GLN A 150 -40.27 26.59 29.36
CA GLN A 150 -39.80 27.87 29.88
C GLN A 150 -40.86 28.97 29.72
N HIS A 151 -41.52 29.04 28.57
CA HIS A 151 -42.61 29.99 28.34
C HIS A 151 -43.82 29.73 29.25
N SER A 152 -44.24 28.46 29.38
CA SER A 152 -45.35 28.05 30.25
C SER A 152 -45.07 28.38 31.71
N THR A 153 -43.87 28.07 32.20
CA THR A 153 -43.47 28.36 33.59
C THR A 153 -43.33 29.86 33.83
N SER A 154 -42.73 30.62 32.91
CA SER A 154 -42.64 32.09 33.03
C SER A 154 -44.03 32.72 33.09
N SER A 155 -44.96 32.22 32.26
CA SER A 155 -46.36 32.67 32.27
C SER A 155 -47.07 32.35 33.58
N ALA A 156 -46.83 31.16 34.15
CA ALA A 156 -47.38 30.77 35.45
C ALA A 156 -46.82 31.63 36.58
N VAL A 157 -45.50 31.83 36.64
CA VAL A 157 -44.87 32.67 37.66
C VAL A 157 -45.38 34.10 37.60
N LEU A 158 -45.51 34.67 36.39
CA LEU A 158 -46.08 36.00 36.20
C LEU A 158 -47.52 36.08 36.75
N ARG A 159 -48.37 35.08 36.47
CA ARG A 159 -49.75 35.04 36.97
C ARG A 159 -49.85 34.98 38.49
N TYR A 160 -48.96 34.25 39.15
CA TYR A 160 -49.05 34.03 40.61
C TYR A 160 -48.27 35.06 41.44
N THR A 161 -47.19 35.64 40.89
CA THR A 161 -46.30 36.54 41.63
C THR A 161 -46.32 37.98 41.14
N GLY A 162 -46.87 38.22 39.94
CA GLY A 162 -46.82 39.52 39.27
C GLY A 162 -45.44 39.90 38.71
N LYS A 163 -44.45 38.99 38.77
CA LYS A 163 -43.08 39.24 38.30
C LYS A 163 -42.78 38.39 37.06
N GLU A 164 -42.16 39.02 36.06
CA GLU A 164 -41.65 38.33 34.87
C GLU A 164 -40.31 37.67 35.22
N GLU A 165 -40.27 36.34 35.18
CA GLU A 165 -39.05 35.54 35.27
C GLU A 165 -38.55 35.22 33.86
N ARG A 166 -37.23 35.22 33.68
CA ARG A 166 -36.59 34.86 32.40
C ARG A 166 -35.56 33.77 32.62
N TYR A 167 -35.63 32.75 31.77
CA TYR A 167 -34.63 31.70 31.72
C TYR A 167 -33.41 32.18 30.93
N GLY A 168 -32.21 31.97 31.49
CA GLY A 168 -30.94 32.31 30.87
C GLY A 168 -30.59 33.82 30.87
N LEU A 169 -29.28 34.11 30.75
CA LEU A 169 -28.73 35.47 30.75
C LEU A 169 -28.89 36.21 29.40
N LEU A 170 -28.97 35.47 28.29
CA LEU A 170 -28.95 36.00 26.91
C LEU A 170 -30.11 35.49 26.04
N GLY A 171 -31.11 34.85 26.65
CA GLY A 171 -32.21 34.18 25.95
C GLY A 171 -32.52 32.83 26.59
N PRO A 172 -33.54 32.11 26.07
CA PRO A 172 -33.97 30.84 26.62
C PRO A 172 -32.82 29.84 26.66
N GLU A 173 -32.76 29.05 27.73
CA GLU A 173 -31.77 27.99 27.86
C GLU A 173 -32.04 26.92 26.79
N GLN A 174 -31.00 26.54 26.07
CA GLN A 174 -31.09 25.59 24.97
C GLN A 174 -29.83 24.74 24.91
N VAL A 175 -30.00 23.51 24.43
CA VAL A 175 -28.88 22.64 24.07
C VAL A 175 -28.28 23.16 22.76
N THR A 176 -26.96 23.24 22.73
CA THR A 176 -26.17 23.77 21.62
C THR A 176 -25.35 22.66 20.96
N GLU A 177 -24.90 22.88 19.74
CA GLU A 177 -24.01 21.92 19.06
C GLU A 177 -22.69 21.71 19.83
N SER A 178 -22.23 22.74 20.56
CA SER A 178 -21.06 22.62 21.43
C SER A 178 -21.20 21.57 22.54
N ASP A 179 -22.43 21.29 22.98
CA ASP A 179 -22.69 20.31 24.03
C ASP A 179 -22.44 18.87 23.54
N PHE A 180 -22.34 18.66 22.22
CA PHE A 180 -22.07 17.35 21.62
C PHE A 180 -20.61 17.18 21.17
N LYS A 181 -19.73 18.17 21.42
CA LYS A 181 -18.34 18.16 20.93
C LYS A 181 -17.52 16.97 21.39
N GLU A 182 -17.77 16.45 22.59
CA GLU A 182 -17.06 15.28 23.12
C GLU A 182 -17.30 14.01 22.28
N TRP A 183 -18.48 13.91 21.67
CA TRP A 183 -18.89 12.75 20.87
C TRP A 183 -18.84 13.01 19.35
N ALA A 184 -18.49 14.23 18.95
CA ALA A 184 -18.38 14.62 17.55
C ALA A 184 -16.97 14.34 17.02
N TRP A 185 -16.83 13.34 16.15
CA TRP A 185 -15.66 13.07 15.32
C TRP A 185 -15.71 13.94 14.06
N VAL A 186 -15.76 15.25 14.27
CA VAL A 186 -15.69 16.25 13.20
C VAL A 186 -14.49 17.12 13.54
N ASP A 187 -13.60 17.35 12.57
CA ASP A 187 -12.39 18.13 12.80
C ASP A 187 -12.76 19.51 13.37
N HIS A 188 -12.16 19.85 14.53
CA HIS A 188 -12.40 21.10 15.23
C HIS A 188 -12.23 22.33 14.32
N TYR A 189 -11.35 22.23 13.31
CA TYR A 189 -11.07 23.29 12.35
C TYR A 189 -11.98 23.30 11.10
N GLN A 190 -12.72 22.22 10.81
CA GLN A 190 -13.65 22.12 9.67
C GLN A 190 -15.13 22.03 10.08
N TYR A 191 -15.42 22.04 11.39
CA TYR A 191 -16.73 21.87 12.01
C TYR A 191 -17.86 22.67 11.34
N SER A 192 -17.64 23.95 11.01
CA SER A 192 -18.66 24.79 10.37
C SER A 192 -18.91 24.46 8.90
N ASN A 193 -17.89 23.99 8.17
CA ASN A 193 -17.97 23.68 6.75
C ASN A 193 -18.58 22.29 6.52
N ASP A 194 -18.22 21.32 7.36
CA ASP A 194 -18.80 19.98 7.32
C ASP A 194 -20.29 20.02 7.71
N LEU A 195 -20.64 20.77 8.77
CA LEU A 195 -22.04 20.97 9.16
C LEU A 195 -22.86 21.72 8.11
N ALA A 196 -22.27 22.71 7.41
CA ALA A 196 -22.93 23.40 6.31
C ALA A 196 -23.21 22.46 5.13
N SER A 197 -22.28 21.54 4.84
CA SER A 197 -22.41 20.55 3.77
C SER A 197 -23.47 19.50 4.10
N ILE A 198 -23.50 19.03 5.36
CA ILE A 198 -24.48 18.05 5.85
C ILE A 198 -25.88 18.68 5.91
N ARG A 199 -26.03 19.93 6.37
CA ARG A 199 -27.33 20.64 6.34
C ARG A 199 -27.81 20.85 4.91
N LYS A 200 -26.93 21.22 3.99
CA LYS A 200 -27.29 21.40 2.58
C LYS A 200 -27.79 20.10 1.96
N ALA A 201 -27.10 18.98 2.21
CA ALA A 201 -27.53 17.66 1.75
C ALA A 201 -28.89 17.24 2.35
N ALA A 202 -29.09 17.43 3.66
CA ALA A 202 -30.34 17.06 4.33
C ALA A 202 -31.55 17.95 3.94
N LEU A 203 -31.33 19.21 3.57
CA LEU A 203 -32.38 20.13 3.13
C LEU A 203 -32.71 19.98 1.63
N GLU A 204 -31.73 19.69 0.77
CA GLU A 204 -31.97 19.42 -0.66
C GLU A 204 -32.78 18.13 -0.89
N GLU A 205 -32.65 17.13 0.00
CA GLU A 205 -33.45 15.89 -0.04
C GLU A 205 -34.89 16.08 0.46
N THR A 206 -35.17 17.13 1.25
CA THR A 206 -36.46 17.29 1.94
C THR A 206 -37.29 18.49 1.49
N ASN A 207 -36.71 19.53 0.87
CA ASN A 207 -37.48 20.68 0.40
C ASN A 207 -36.73 21.56 -0.65
N PRO A 208 -36.90 21.31 -1.96
CA PRO A 208 -36.12 22.00 -3.01
C PRO A 208 -36.45 23.50 -3.20
N GLU A 209 -37.49 24.05 -2.56
CA GLU A 209 -37.93 25.44 -2.76
C GLU A 209 -37.63 26.43 -1.61
N ALA A 210 -36.97 25.99 -0.54
CA ALA A 210 -36.69 26.87 0.60
C ALA A 210 -35.46 27.77 0.34
N LYS A 211 -35.68 29.00 -0.13
CA LYS A 211 -34.63 30.04 -0.15
C LYS A 211 -34.16 30.34 1.29
N LEU A 212 -32.90 30.05 1.57
CA LEU A 212 -32.25 30.38 2.84
C LEU A 212 -32.16 31.91 3.02
N PRO A 213 -32.41 32.47 4.21
CA PRO A 213 -32.07 33.85 4.52
C PRO A 213 -30.54 34.03 4.51
N PRO A 214 -30.03 35.20 4.07
CA PRO A 214 -28.59 35.42 3.98
C PRO A 214 -27.94 35.33 5.36
N VAL A 215 -26.82 34.59 5.41
CA VAL A 215 -25.92 34.54 6.57
C VAL A 215 -25.41 35.96 6.83
N ARG A 216 -25.81 36.59 7.94
CA ARG A 216 -25.08 37.74 8.47
C ARG A 216 -23.71 37.25 8.93
N MET A 217 -22.72 37.31 8.05
CA MET A 217 -21.33 37.23 8.48
C MET A 217 -21.09 38.43 9.41
N GLN A 218 -20.72 38.16 10.66
CA GLN A 218 -20.11 39.20 11.47
C GLN A 218 -18.86 39.65 10.73
N ASN A 219 -18.80 40.94 10.39
CA ASN A 219 -17.62 41.54 9.77
C ASN A 219 -16.41 41.22 10.65
N VAL A 220 -15.56 40.31 10.19
CA VAL A 220 -14.22 40.16 10.72
C VAL A 220 -13.49 41.43 10.29
N THR A 221 -13.40 42.40 11.19
CA THR A 221 -12.48 43.52 11.08
C THR A 221 -11.08 42.94 11.02
N THR A 222 -10.55 42.80 9.80
CA THR A 222 -9.12 42.55 9.57
C THR A 222 -8.35 43.73 10.18
N PRO A 223 -7.41 43.49 11.10
CA PRO A 223 -6.47 44.54 11.49
C PRO A 223 -5.64 44.91 10.27
N LYS A 224 -5.57 46.20 9.94
CA LYS A 224 -4.62 46.71 8.94
C LYS A 224 -3.22 46.31 9.38
N SER A 225 -2.51 45.59 8.51
CA SER A 225 -1.07 45.39 8.67
C SER A 225 -0.38 46.75 8.51
N GLU A 226 0.05 47.33 9.62
CA GLU A 226 1.00 48.43 9.58
C GLU A 226 2.36 47.88 9.13
N ASN A 227 2.84 48.43 8.02
CA ASN A 227 4.20 48.25 7.52
C ASN A 227 5.21 48.68 8.60
N TYR A 228 5.91 47.72 9.20
CA TYR A 228 7.17 47.99 9.88
C TYR A 228 8.27 48.19 8.83
N GLN A 229 8.40 49.43 8.35
CA GLN A 229 9.67 49.94 7.83
C GLN A 229 10.43 50.64 8.96
N ASN A 230 11.74 50.36 9.00
CA ASN A 230 12.81 51.01 9.76
C ASN A 230 12.91 50.70 11.27
N ALA A 231 13.93 49.92 11.65
CA ALA A 231 15.23 50.48 12.01
C ALA A 231 16.16 49.39 12.58
N LYS A 232 17.16 48.98 11.80
CA LYS A 232 18.44 48.54 12.37
C LYS A 232 19.46 49.62 12.04
N GLN A 233 19.91 50.25 13.11
CA GLN A 233 20.97 51.24 13.18
C GLN A 233 22.30 50.64 12.70
N LEU A 234 22.98 51.36 11.81
CA LEU A 234 24.41 51.65 11.84
C LEU A 234 24.56 53.11 11.43
#